data_AF-A0A810MUL6-F1
#
_entry.id   AF-A0A810MUL6-F1
#
_cell.length_a   1.000
_cell.length_b   1.000
_cell.length_c   1.000
_cell.angle_alpha   90.00
_cell.angle_beta   90.00
_cell.angle_gamma   90.00
#
_symmetry.space_group_name_H-M   'P 1'
#
loop_
_entity.id
_entity.type
_entity.pdbx_description
1 polymer ?
#
loop_
_entity_poly.entity_id
_entity_poly.type
_entity_poly.pdbx_seq_one_letter_code
_entity_poly.pdbx_strand_id
1 'polypeptide(L)'
;MYRGHDLGVYREHTYRRGMGLLAQWGYPEPGDLGPREQPSLLGRAVELLEQQQVTTESLAARAGLPPALARTVFDAATDHLPELHLAVG
;
A
#
# COMPACT_ATOMS: atom_id res chain seq x y z
N MET A 1 5.07 -5.73 11.66
CA MET A 1 5.92 -5.09 12.70
C MET A 1 6.37 -3.67 12.34
N TYR A 2 6.93 -3.44 11.14
CA TYR A 2 7.49 -2.13 10.74
C TYR A 2 6.46 -0.98 10.77
N ARG A 3 5.36 -1.09 10.01
CA ARG A 3 4.31 -0.05 9.98
C ARG A 3 3.73 0.26 11.37
N GLY A 4 3.50 -0.76 12.20
CA GLY A 4 2.99 -0.56 13.55
C GLY A 4 3.99 0.16 14.48
N HIS A 5 5.29 -0.01 14.27
CA HIS A 5 6.30 0.76 15.01
C HIS A 5 6.38 2.20 14.52
N ASP A 6 6.40 2.41 13.19
CA ASP A 6 6.41 3.74 12.56
C ASP A 6 5.20 4.60 12.98
N LEU A 7 4.01 3.98 13.07
CA LEU A 7 2.79 4.63 13.57
C LEU A 7 2.71 4.75 15.10
N GLY A 8 3.75 4.37 15.84
CA GLY A 8 3.80 4.45 17.31
C GLY A 8 2.91 3.45 18.06
N VAL A 9 2.30 2.48 17.36
CA VAL A 9 1.47 1.42 17.95
C VAL A 9 2.34 0.47 18.78
N TYR A 10 3.56 0.17 18.31
CA TYR A 10 4.51 -0.67 19.03
C TYR A 10 5.63 0.15 19.67
N ARG A 11 5.82 -0.02 20.99
CA ARG A 11 7.00 0.50 21.69
C ARG A 11 8.27 -0.19 21.19
N GLU A 12 9.40 0.50 21.31
CA GLU A 12 10.71 0.04 20.83
C GLU A 12 11.09 -1.39 21.30
N HIS A 13 10.80 -1.74 22.55
CA HIS A 13 11.11 -3.08 23.07
C HIS A 13 10.24 -4.18 22.40
N THR A 14 8.97 -3.90 22.11
CA THR A 14 8.06 -4.82 21.43
C THR A 14 8.48 -5.00 19.98
N TYR A 15 8.83 -3.90 19.31
CA TYR A 15 9.34 -3.94 17.94
C TYR A 15 10.61 -4.80 17.83
N ARG A 16 11.64 -4.53 18.65
CA ARG A 16 12.90 -5.29 18.63
C ARG A 16 12.68 -6.78 18.91
N ARG A 17 11.86 -7.11 19.90
CA ARG A 17 11.53 -8.52 20.20
C ARG A 17 10.83 -9.21 19.03
N GLY A 18 9.85 -8.54 18.42
CA GLY A 18 9.13 -9.09 17.26
C GLY A 18 10.03 -9.27 16.04
N MET A 19 10.87 -8.29 15.71
CA MET A 19 11.85 -8.42 14.62
C MET A 19 12.83 -9.56 14.87
N GLY A 20 13.26 -9.78 16.13
CA GLY A 20 14.11 -10.92 16.50
C GLY A 20 13.44 -12.28 16.31
N LEU A 21 12.13 -12.39 16.58
CA LEU A 21 11.34 -13.60 16.31
C LEU A 21 11.18 -13.86 14.81
N LEU A 22 10.81 -12.82 14.05
CA LEU A 22 10.69 -12.90 12.59
C LEU A 22 12.01 -13.36 11.94
N ALA A 23 13.14 -12.86 12.42
CA ALA A 23 14.45 -13.25 11.92
C ALA A 23 14.76 -14.74 12.18
N GLN A 24 14.31 -15.29 13.31
CA GLN A 24 14.47 -16.72 13.63
C GLN A 24 13.54 -17.60 12.78
N TRP A 25 12.35 -17.09 12.44
CA TRP A 25 11.35 -17.80 11.64
C TRP A 25 11.67 -17.87 10.16
N GLY A 26 12.45 -16.93 9.62
CA GLY A 26 12.85 -16.93 8.21
C GLY A 26 11.69 -16.55 7.27
N TYR A 27 11.83 -16.87 5.98
CA TYR A 27 10.81 -16.58 4.97
C TYR A 27 10.41 -17.84 4.19
N PRO A 28 9.10 -18.18 4.11
CA PRO A 28 7.98 -17.52 4.79
C PRO A 28 7.98 -17.78 6.30
N GLU A 29 7.41 -16.88 7.08
CA GLU A 29 7.20 -17.11 8.51
C GLU A 29 6.19 -18.26 8.74
N PRO A 30 6.30 -19.03 9.84
CA PRO A 30 5.39 -20.13 10.13
C PRO A 30 3.93 -19.69 10.30
N GLY A 31 3.01 -20.41 9.65
CA GLY A 31 1.57 -20.19 9.77
C GLY A 31 0.92 -19.75 8.46
N ASP A 32 -0.39 -19.60 8.47
CA ASP A 32 -1.12 -18.97 7.37
C ASP A 32 -0.93 -17.45 7.47
N LEU A 33 -0.28 -16.87 6.47
CA LEU A 33 -0.02 -15.43 6.39
C LEU A 33 -1.25 -14.63 5.99
N GLY A 34 -2.34 -15.31 5.63
CA GLY A 34 -3.50 -14.70 5.03
C GLY A 34 -3.18 -14.12 3.64
N PRO A 35 -4.10 -13.31 3.09
CA PRO A 35 -3.87 -12.64 1.83
C PRO A 35 -2.72 -11.63 1.98
N ARG A 36 -1.88 -11.54 0.94
CA ARG A 36 -0.85 -10.51 0.85
C ARG A 36 -1.48 -9.12 1.00
N GLU A 37 -0.82 -8.24 1.75
CA GLU A 37 -1.18 -6.81 1.76
C GLU A 37 -1.20 -6.29 0.32
N GLN A 38 -2.32 -5.72 -0.09
CA GLN A 38 -2.46 -5.04 -1.38
C GLN A 38 -2.31 -3.53 -1.18
N PRO A 39 -1.71 -2.80 -2.13
CA PRO A 39 -1.57 -1.35 -2.06
C PRO A 39 -2.88 -0.62 -2.39
N SER A 40 -3.98 -0.95 -1.70
CA SER A 40 -5.36 -0.53 -2.01
C SER A 40 -5.61 0.98 -2.10
N LEU A 41 -4.76 1.79 -1.48
CA LEU A 41 -4.85 3.25 -1.53
C LEU A 41 -4.12 3.87 -2.72
N LEU A 42 -3.30 3.11 -3.43
CA LEU A 42 -2.47 3.64 -4.52
C LEU A 42 -3.34 4.12 -5.69
N GLY A 43 -4.39 3.36 -6.05
CA GLY A 43 -5.36 3.79 -7.06
C GLY A 43 -5.98 5.14 -6.74
N ARG A 44 -6.48 5.30 -5.50
CA ARG A 44 -7.04 6.56 -5.01
C ARG A 44 -6.02 7.70 -4.99
N ALA A 45 -4.77 7.42 -4.62
CA ALA A 45 -3.71 8.42 -4.65
C ALA A 45 -3.43 8.90 -6.09
N VAL A 46 -3.47 8.00 -7.07
CA VAL A 46 -3.34 8.34 -8.50
C VAL A 46 -4.51 9.20 -8.97
N GLU A 47 -5.75 8.83 -8.63
CA GLU A 47 -6.95 9.65 -8.94
C GLU A 47 -6.85 11.08 -8.38
N LEU A 48 -6.39 11.22 -7.12
CA LEU A 48 -6.18 12.53 -6.49
C LEU A 48 -5.10 13.36 -7.19
N LEU A 49 -4.03 12.70 -7.66
CA LEU A 49 -2.96 13.36 -8.40
C LEU A 49 -3.43 13.82 -9.79
N GLU A 50 -4.27 13.05 -10.47
CA GLU A 50 -4.86 13.45 -11.75
C GLU A 50 -5.71 14.72 -11.61
N GLN A 51 -6.45 14.87 -10.51
CA GLN A 51 -7.19 16.12 -10.18
C GLN A 51 -6.27 17.33 -10.02
N GLN A 52 -4.99 17.11 -9.68
CA GLN A 52 -3.95 18.13 -9.57
C GLN A 52 -3.09 18.25 -10.84
N GLN A 53 -3.59 17.78 -11.98
CA GLN A 53 -2.92 17.80 -13.29
C GLN A 53 -1.61 16.97 -13.34
N VAL A 54 -1.44 16.02 -12.42
CA VAL A 54 -0.35 15.04 -12.45
C VAL A 54 -0.87 13.76 -13.10
N THR A 55 -0.54 13.54 -14.37
CA THR A 55 -1.07 12.39 -15.13
C THR A 55 -0.37 11.09 -14.80
N THR A 56 -1.04 9.98 -15.03
CA THR A 56 -0.48 8.62 -14.94
C THR A 56 0.78 8.43 -15.81
N GLU A 57 0.84 9.04 -17.00
CA GLU A 57 2.04 9.02 -17.85
C GLU A 57 3.21 9.78 -17.22
N SER A 58 2.93 10.94 -16.60
CA SER A 58 3.96 11.71 -15.91
C SER A 58 4.51 10.97 -14.69
N LEU A 59 3.66 10.25 -13.96
CA LEU A 59 4.04 9.40 -12.83
C LEU A 59 4.88 8.21 -13.32
N ALA A 60 4.46 7.55 -14.40
CA ALA A 60 5.20 6.44 -15.01
C ALA A 60 6.61 6.88 -15.43
N ALA A 61 6.73 8.03 -16.11
CA ALA A 61 8.01 8.58 -16.52
C ALA A 61 8.92 8.89 -15.32
N ARG A 62 8.39 9.52 -14.26
CA ARG A 62 9.15 9.82 -13.03
C ARG A 62 9.59 8.58 -12.25
N ALA A 63 8.78 7.52 -12.30
CA ALA A 63 9.08 6.25 -11.66
C ALA A 63 10.02 5.37 -12.51
N GLY A 64 10.35 5.75 -13.74
CA GLY A 64 11.13 4.92 -14.67
C GLY A 64 10.36 3.66 -15.12
N LEU A 65 9.03 3.70 -15.12
CA LEU A 65 8.17 2.59 -15.47
C LEU A 65 7.64 2.75 -16.91
N PRO A 66 7.58 1.66 -17.70
CA PRO A 66 6.80 1.65 -18.93
C PRO A 66 5.33 2.04 -18.65
N PRO A 67 4.69 2.89 -19.46
CA PRO A 67 3.32 3.37 -19.20
C PRO A 67 2.31 2.23 -19.03
N ALA A 68 2.41 1.18 -19.84
CA ALA A 68 1.55 0.01 -19.73
C ALA A 68 1.72 -0.71 -18.38
N LEU A 69 2.95 -0.84 -17.88
CA LEU A 69 3.24 -1.47 -16.59
C LEU A 69 2.72 -0.61 -15.43
N ALA A 70 2.94 0.71 -15.48
CA ALA A 70 2.43 1.63 -14.47
C ALA A 70 0.90 1.52 -14.37
N ARG A 71 0.20 1.49 -15.51
CA ARG A 71 -1.25 1.33 -15.55
C ARG A 71 -1.71 0.01 -14.94
N THR A 72 -1.07 -1.11 -15.31
CA THR A 72 -1.35 -2.42 -14.68
C THR A 72 -1.17 -2.39 -13.16
N VAL A 73 -0.13 -1.74 -12.66
CA VAL A 73 0.12 -1.62 -11.22
C VAL A 73 -0.96 -0.76 -10.55
N PHE A 74 -1.32 0.38 -11.12
CA PHE A 74 -2.34 1.26 -10.55
C PHE A 74 -3.73 0.62 -10.55
N ASP A 75 -4.11 -0.04 -11.65
CA ASP A 75 -5.39 -0.75 -11.76
C ASP A 75 -5.47 -1.90 -10.73
N ALA A 76 -4.40 -2.69 -10.59
CA ALA A 76 -4.34 -3.79 -9.62
C ALA A 76 -4.32 -3.30 -8.15
N ALA A 77 -3.94 -2.04 -7.93
CA ALA A 77 -3.83 -1.40 -6.63
C ALA A 77 -5.05 -0.53 -6.28
N THR A 78 -6.14 -0.67 -7.03
CA THR A 78 -7.39 0.06 -6.80
C THR A 78 -8.41 -0.89 -6.18
N ASP A 79 -8.75 -0.69 -4.91
CA ASP A 79 -9.87 -1.41 -4.31
C ASP A 79 -11.20 -0.79 -4.78
N HIS A 80 -12.04 -1.59 -5.43
CA HIS A 80 -13.42 -1.23 -5.75
C HIS A 80 -14.30 -1.42 -4.50
N LEU A 81 -14.14 -0.52 -3.52
CA LEU A 81 -15.04 -0.45 -2.37
C LEU A 81 -16.38 0.18 -2.76
N PRO A 82 -17.51 -0.28 -2.19
CA PRO A 82 -18.79 0.38 -2.40
C PRO A 82 -18.74 1.84 -1.89
N GLU A 83 -19.16 2.78 -2.74
CA GLU A 83 -19.22 4.20 -2.40
C GLU A 83 -20.58 4.57 -1.81
N LEU A 84 -20.58 5.37 -0.74
CA LEU A 84 -21.78 5.93 -0.14
C LEU A 84 -21.83 7.43 -0.41
N HIS A 85 -22.76 7.86 -1.27
CA HIS A 85 -23.03 9.29 -1.47
C HIS A 85 -24.05 9.79 -0.43
N LEU A 86 -23.60 10.66 0.46
CA LEU A 86 -24.49 11.36 1.38
C LEU A 86 -25.09 12.57 0.67
N ALA A 87 -26.41 12.60 0.52
CA ALA A 87 -27.10 13.80 0.05
C ALA A 87 -27.02 14.87 1.15
N VAL A 88 -26.27 15.93 0.90
CA VAL A 88 -26.27 17.12 1.77
C VAL A 88 -27.41 18.02 1.28
N GLY A 89 -28.44 18.16 2.12
CA GLY A 89 -29.56 19.08 1.91
C GLY A 89 -29.25 20.49 2.38
#